data_AF-A0A0C9LV07-F1
#
_entry.id   AF-A0A0C9LV07-F1
#
_cell.length_a   1.000
_cell.length_b   1.000
_cell.length_c   1.000
_cell.angle_alpha   90.00
_cell.angle_beta   90.00
_cell.angle_gamma   90.00
#
_symmetry.space_group_name_H-M   'P 1'
#
loop_
_entity.id
_entity.type
_entity.pdbx_description
1 polymer ?
#
loop_
_entity_poly.entity_id
_entity_poly.type
_entity_poly.pdbx_seq_one_letter_code
_entity_poly.pdbx_strand_id
1 'polypeptide(L)'
;MASIFTKRLTKELKDLNTNPPEGVVVEEADNLKSWKIKLIGAAGTIYEGEEFKLEFRFTPQYPLEAPDVVFVRPFVPVHPHVRTER
;
A
#
# COMPACT_ATOMS: atom_id res chain seq x y z
N MET A 1 -7.54 -11.19 23.83
CA MET A 1 -8.51 -11.10 22.70
C MET A 1 -7.81 -10.39 21.55
N ALA A 2 -7.75 -10.97 20.35
CA ALA A 2 -7.19 -10.26 19.19
C ALA A 2 -8.10 -9.06 18.85
N SER A 3 -7.51 -7.87 18.73
CA SER A 3 -8.22 -6.64 18.39
C SER A 3 -8.90 -6.77 17.02
N ILE A 4 -10.02 -6.06 16.82
CA ILE A 4 -10.73 -5.97 15.53
C ILE A 4 -9.74 -5.53 14.43
N PHE A 5 -8.83 -4.61 14.78
CA PHE A 5 -7.68 -4.19 13.99
C PHE A 5 -6.89 -5.36 13.40
N THR A 6 -6.38 -6.24 14.26
CA THR A 6 -5.55 -7.38 13.88
C THR A 6 -6.32 -8.34 12.99
N LYS A 7 -7.57 -8.67 13.35
CA LYS A 7 -8.39 -9.59 12.56
C LYS A 7 -8.68 -9.06 11.16
N ARG A 8 -8.92 -7.75 11.05
CA ARG A 8 -9.21 -7.10 9.77
C ARG A 8 -7.98 -7.09 8.87
N LEU A 9 -6.84 -6.64 9.39
CA LEU A 9 -5.59 -6.57 8.61
C LEU A 9 -5.05 -7.95 8.24
N THR A 10 -5.15 -8.96 9.13
CA THR A 10 -4.77 -10.33 8.75
C THR A 10 -5.60 -10.85 7.58
N LYS A 11 -6.90 -10.54 7.54
CA LYS A 11 -7.77 -10.95 6.44
C LYS A 11 -7.40 -10.22 5.15
N GLU A 12 -7.25 -8.90 5.19
CA GLU A 12 -6.86 -8.08 4.03
C GLU A 12 -5.49 -8.50 3.47
N LEU A 13 -4.50 -8.76 4.35
CA LEU A 13 -3.18 -9.26 3.94
C LEU A 13 -3.28 -10.62 3.25
N LYS A 14 -4.12 -11.52 3.77
CA LYS A 14 -4.35 -12.83 3.16
C LYS A 14 -5.03 -12.69 1.80
N ASP A 15 -6.04 -11.82 1.69
CA ASP A 15 -6.75 -11.58 0.44
C ASP A 15 -5.82 -10.95 -0.61
N LEU A 16 -4.95 -10.00 -0.22
CA LEU A 16 -3.92 -9.42 -1.09
C LEU A 16 -2.90 -10.46 -1.58
N ASN A 17 -2.49 -11.41 -0.74
CA ASN A 17 -1.57 -12.47 -1.16
C ASN A 17 -2.26 -13.55 -2.00
N THR A 18 -3.53 -13.82 -1.76
CA THR A 18 -4.27 -14.89 -2.46
C THR A 18 -4.78 -14.41 -3.82
N ASN A 19 -5.22 -13.16 -3.91
CA ASN A 19 -5.78 -12.56 -5.12
C ASN A 19 -5.27 -11.12 -5.25
N PRO A 20 -3.98 -10.93 -5.59
CA PRO A 20 -3.41 -9.60 -5.76
C PRO A 20 -4.10 -8.88 -6.92
N PRO A 21 -4.46 -7.59 -6.75
CA PRO A 21 -4.91 -6.76 -7.87
C PRO A 21 -3.84 -6.66 -8.95
N GLU A 22 -4.27 -6.41 -10.19
CA GLU A 22 -3.34 -6.25 -11.31
C GLU A 22 -2.33 -5.13 -11.03
N GLY A 23 -1.05 -5.43 -11.16
CA GLY A 23 0.04 -4.51 -10.88
C GLY A 23 0.35 -4.29 -9.39
N VAL A 24 -0.35 -4.93 -8.45
CA VAL A 24 -0.10 -4.74 -7.00
C VAL A 24 0.62 -5.95 -6.41
N VAL A 25 1.76 -5.72 -5.77
CA VAL A 25 2.57 -6.76 -5.14
C VAL A 25 2.96 -6.34 -3.74
N VAL A 26 2.64 -7.16 -2.73
CA VAL A 26 3.08 -6.92 -1.35
C VAL A 26 4.54 -7.39 -1.22
N GLU A 27 5.47 -6.47 -0.96
CA GLU A 27 6.89 -6.80 -0.74
C GLU A 27 7.18 -7.12 0.73
N GLU A 28 6.59 -6.36 1.66
CA GLU A 28 6.84 -6.52 3.09
C GLU A 28 5.58 -6.20 3.89
N ALA A 29 5.30 -6.98 4.93
CA ALA A 29 4.17 -6.75 5.82
C ALA A 29 4.59 -6.96 7.28
N ASP A 30 5.27 -5.96 7.86
CA ASP A 30 5.78 -6.02 9.22
C ASP A 30 4.64 -5.88 10.23
N ASN A 31 4.28 -7.00 10.85
CA ASN A 31 3.42 -7.11 12.02
C ASN A 31 2.10 -6.31 11.96
N LEU A 32 1.50 -6.20 10.76
CA LEU A 32 0.25 -5.46 10.52
C LEU A 32 0.33 -3.97 10.93
N LYS A 33 1.54 -3.42 11.10
CA LYS A 33 1.76 -2.00 11.39
C LYS A 33 2.19 -1.25 10.14
N SER A 34 3.03 -1.86 9.33
CA SER A 34 3.52 -1.24 8.10
C SER A 34 3.60 -2.24 6.97
N TRP A 35 2.99 -1.92 5.83
CA TRP A 35 3.08 -2.73 4.61
C TRP A 35 3.77 -1.96 3.51
N LYS A 36 4.75 -2.58 2.86
CA LYS A 36 5.37 -2.08 1.63
C LYS A 36 4.76 -2.80 0.45
N ILE A 37 4.20 -2.02 -0.44
CA ILE A 37 3.51 -2.49 -1.63
C ILE A 37 4.18 -1.88 -2.85
N LYS A 38 4.54 -2.73 -3.79
CA LYS A 38 4.98 -2.37 -5.12
C LYS A 38 3.76 -2.27 -6.03
N LEU A 39 3.67 -1.19 -6.78
CA LEU A 39 2.60 -0.92 -7.74
C LEU A 39 3.21 -0.74 -9.13
N ILE A 40 2.69 -1.45 -10.12
CA ILE A 40 3.07 -1.35 -11.52
C ILE A 40 2.02 -0.46 -12.19
N GLY A 41 2.47 0.57 -12.89
CA GLY A 41 1.56 1.48 -13.56
C GLY A 41 0.71 0.75 -14.60
N ALA A 42 -0.59 1.04 -14.55
CA ALA A 42 -1.59 0.35 -15.35
C ALA A 42 -1.42 0.61 -16.86
N ALA A 43 -1.81 -0.37 -17.66
CA ALA A 43 -1.80 -0.26 -19.11
C ALA A 43 -2.75 0.86 -19.58
N GLY A 44 -2.34 1.61 -20.60
CA GLY A 44 -3.06 2.75 -21.16
C GLY A 44 -2.91 4.06 -20.37
N THR A 45 -2.03 4.11 -19.37
CA THR A 45 -1.72 5.34 -18.61
C THR A 45 -0.33 5.88 -18.92
N ILE A 46 -0.05 7.15 -18.59
CA ILE A 46 1.28 7.74 -18.72
C ILE A 46 2.35 7.10 -17.83
N TYR A 47 1.92 6.23 -16.90
CA TYR A 47 2.77 5.49 -15.98
C TYR A 47 2.92 4.01 -16.38
N GLU A 48 2.41 3.61 -17.54
CA GLU A 48 2.47 2.23 -18.02
C GLU A 48 3.89 1.67 -17.94
N GLY A 49 4.04 0.54 -17.24
CA GLY A 49 5.34 -0.13 -17.06
C GLY A 49 6.27 0.51 -16.03
N GLU A 50 5.90 1.62 -15.40
CA GLU A 50 6.67 2.18 -14.28
C GLU A 50 6.38 1.45 -12.97
N GLU A 51 7.40 1.39 -12.11
CA GLU A 51 7.31 0.76 -10.80
C GLU A 51 7.27 1.81 -9.70
N PHE A 52 6.25 1.75 -8.85
CA PHE A 52 6.05 2.62 -7.70
C PHE A 52 6.14 1.80 -6.42
N LYS A 53 6.63 2.42 -5.35
CA LYS A 53 6.64 1.79 -4.02
C LYS A 53 5.85 2.64 -3.05
N LEU A 54 4.97 2.00 -2.32
CA LEU A 54 4.07 2.60 -1.34
C LEU A 54 4.33 1.96 0.02
N GLU A 55 4.39 2.78 1.05
CA GLU A 55 4.39 2.35 2.44
C GLU A 55 3.06 2.74 3.08
N PHE A 56 2.31 1.74 3.51
CA PHE A 56 1.09 1.88 4.28
C PHE A 56 1.45 1.77 5.75
N ARG A 57 1.06 2.75 6.57
CA ARG A 57 1.23 2.73 8.02
C ARG A 57 -0.14 2.71 8.68
N PHE A 58 -0.38 1.66 9.45
CA PHE A 58 -1.65 1.41 10.11
C PHE A 58 -1.60 1.86 11.56
N THR A 59 -2.58 2.65 11.96
CA THR A 59 -2.80 3.04 13.36
C THR A 59 -3.76 2.06 14.03
N PRO A 60 -3.72 1.88 15.37
CA PRO A 60 -4.67 1.02 16.09
C PRO A 60 -6.14 1.40 15.92
N GLN A 61 -6.43 2.61 15.43
CA GLN A 61 -7.78 3.09 15.11
C GLN A 61 -8.30 2.56 13.77
N TYR A 62 -7.50 1.90 12.94
CA TYR A 62 -8.00 1.26 11.72
C TYR A 62 -9.04 0.18 12.05
N PRO A 63 -10.19 0.13 11.34
CA PRO A 63 -10.54 0.85 10.12
C PRO A 63 -11.34 2.17 10.31
N LEU A 64 -11.51 2.66 11.54
CA LEU A 64 -12.20 3.94 11.78
C LEU A 64 -11.42 5.13 11.19
N GLU A 65 -10.09 5.09 11.31
CA GLU A 65 -9.19 6.02 10.64
C GLU A 65 -8.48 5.33 9.47
N ALA A 66 -8.28 6.07 8.38
CA ALA A 66 -7.53 5.60 7.23
C ALA A 66 -6.04 5.44 7.59
N PRO A 67 -5.33 4.48 6.99
CA PRO A 67 -3.87 4.38 7.16
C PRO A 67 -3.18 5.56 6.48
N ASP A 68 -2.00 5.93 6.99
CA ASP A 68 -1.12 6.84 6.29
C ASP A 68 -0.46 6.11 5.11
N VAL A 69 -0.50 6.73 3.93
CA VAL A 69 0.07 6.15 2.70
C VAL A 69 1.10 7.10 2.14
N VAL A 70 2.33 6.62 1.97
CA VAL A 70 3.46 7.42 1.49
C VAL A 70 4.17 6.70 0.35
N PHE A 71 4.50 7.42 -0.73
CA PHE A 71 5.36 6.90 -1.78
C PHE A 71 6.83 6.88 -1.32
N VAL A 72 7.48 5.73 -1.47
CA VAL A 72 8.88 5.52 -1.06
C VAL A 72 9.80 5.91 -2.22
N ARG A 73 10.67 6.90 -1.98
CA ARG A 73 11.72 7.28 -2.94
C ARG A 73 12.67 6.10 -3.23
N PRO A 74 13.19 5.95 -4.46
CA PRO A 74 13.05 6.84 -5.63
C PRO A 74 11.77 6.60 -6.47
N PHE A 75 10.90 5.66 -6.08
CA PHE A 75 9.77 5.17 -6.87
C PHE A 75 8.49 6.00 -6.66
N VAL A 76 8.58 7.32 -6.84
CA VAL A 76 7.47 8.27 -6.64
C VAL A 76 7.00 8.82 -7.99
N PRO A 77 5.71 8.71 -8.35
CA PRO A 77 5.20 9.29 -9.58
C PRO A 77 5.16 10.81 -9.50
N VAL A 78 5.40 11.47 -10.64
CA VAL A 78 5.09 12.90 -10.79
C VAL A 78 3.59 13.01 -11.08
N HIS A 79 2.80 13.39 -10.09
CA HIS A 79 1.35 13.51 -10.22
C HIS A 79 0.83 14.71 -9.41
N PRO A 80 -0.15 15.50 -9.92
CA PRO A 80 -0.65 16.69 -9.24
C PRO A 80 -1.18 16.46 -7.81
N HIS A 81 -1.70 15.24 -7.56
CA HIS A 81 -2.24 14.84 -6.26
C HIS A 81 -1.22 14.10 -5.38
N VAL A 82 0.01 13.90 -5.85
CA VAL A 82 1.09 13.32 -5.06
C VAL A 82 1.98 14.45 -4.58
N ARG A 83 1.97 14.72 -3.27
CA ARG A 83 2.88 15.70 -2.68
C ARG A 83 4.30 15.14 -2.67
N THR A 84 5.08 15.55 -3.66
CA THR A 84 6.53 15.28 -3.75
C THR A 84 7.36 16.44 -3.19
N GLU A 85 6.83 17.21 -2.23
CA GLU A 85 7.56 18.33 -1.64
C GLU A 85 8.65 17.84 -0.69
N ARG A 86 9.88 17.87 -1.22
CA ARG A 86 11.22 17.77 -0.60
C ARG A 86 11.57 16.50 0.16
#